data_AF-A0A7C9JCJ2-F1
#
_entry.id   AF-A0A7C9JCJ2-F1
#
_cell.length_a   1.000
_cell.length_b   1.000
_cell.length_c   1.000
_cell.angle_alpha   90.00
_cell.angle_beta   90.00
_cell.angle_gamma   90.00
#
_symmetry.space_group_name_H-M   'P 1'
#
loop_
_entity.id
_entity.type
_entity.pdbx_description
1 polymer ?
#
loop_
_entity_poly.entity_id
_entity_poly.type
_entity_poly.pdbx_seq_one_letter_code
_entity_poly.pdbx_strand_id
1 'polypeptide(L)'
;MTGGVIAAIAFLILAIFISIFLMVLLRTFHEVNQSVAVIRSSVDVLSKQVEDILGNANELLDDVNHKVATVDPVFQAAADLGESVSDLNNATRDLTTRVTSTGKNAGKVGVATKAANSVYKMYRNHQTKKQSRTTNK
;
A
#
# COMPACT_ATOMS: atom_id res chain seq x y z
N MET A 1 85.41 -47.32 -12.49
CA MET A 1 85.33 -46.06 -13.27
C MET A 1 83.95 -45.80 -13.88
N THR A 2 83.02 -46.77 -13.94
CA THR A 2 81.71 -46.63 -14.61
C THR A 2 80.62 -45.93 -13.78
N GLY A 3 80.66 -46.04 -12.44
CA GLY A 3 79.63 -45.47 -11.56
C GLY A 3 79.51 -43.94 -11.61
N GLY A 4 80.62 -43.22 -11.83
CA GLY A 4 80.61 -41.76 -11.92
C GLY A 4 79.87 -41.22 -13.16
N VAL A 5 79.94 -41.95 -14.28
CA VAL A 5 79.24 -41.55 -15.52
C VAL A 5 77.74 -41.70 -15.37
N ILE A 6 77.28 -42.77 -14.72
CA ILE A 6 75.85 -43.01 -14.46
C ILE A 6 75.30 -41.95 -13.51
N ALA A 7 76.05 -41.62 -12.44
CA ALA A 7 75.67 -40.57 -11.50
C ALA A 7 75.58 -39.19 -12.19
N ALA A 8 76.52 -38.86 -13.08
CA ALA A 8 76.50 -37.60 -13.82
C ALA A 8 75.28 -37.47 -14.74
N ILE A 9 74.90 -38.55 -15.44
CA ILE A 9 73.73 -38.57 -16.32
C ILE A 9 72.43 -38.43 -15.49
N ALA A 10 72.33 -39.14 -14.36
CA ALA A 10 71.17 -39.03 -13.48
C ALA A 10 71.01 -37.61 -12.91
N PHE A 11 72.12 -36.98 -12.51
CA PHE A 11 72.12 -35.59 -12.04
C PHE A 11 71.71 -34.61 -13.13
N LEU A 12 72.14 -34.82 -14.38
CA LEU A 12 71.76 -33.98 -15.52
C LEU A 12 70.25 -34.05 -15.79
N ILE A 13 69.66 -35.25 -15.77
CA ILE A 13 68.21 -35.44 -15.95
C ILE A 13 67.43 -34.75 -14.81
N LEU A 14 67.89 -34.89 -13.57
CA LEU A 14 67.29 -34.22 -12.41
C LEU A 14 67.35 -32.69 -12.56
N ALA A 15 68.49 -32.14 -12.97
CA ALA A 15 68.66 -30.70 -13.15
C ALA A 15 67.72 -30.14 -14.24
N ILE A 16 67.53 -30.88 -15.33
CA ILE A 16 66.56 -30.52 -16.39
C ILE A 16 65.13 -30.54 -15.83
N PHE A 17 64.76 -31.59 -15.10
CA PHE A 17 63.44 -31.70 -14.48
C PHE A 17 63.15 -30.55 -13.53
N ILE A 18 64.09 -30.22 -12.64
CA ILE A 18 63.98 -29.10 -11.70
C ILE A 18 63.84 -27.78 -12.44
N SER A 19 64.59 -27.58 -13.53
CA SER A 19 64.51 -26.34 -14.33
C SER A 19 63.11 -26.13 -14.92
N ILE A 20 62.50 -27.20 -15.45
CA ILE A 20 61.13 -27.15 -15.97
C ILE A 20 60.13 -26.91 -14.84
N PHE A 21 60.28 -27.62 -13.72
CA PHE A 21 59.41 -27.49 -12.55
C PHE A 21 59.43 -26.07 -11.97
N LEU A 22 60.62 -25.47 -11.84
CA LEU A 22 60.76 -24.07 -11.41
C LEU A 22 60.09 -23.11 -12.38
N MET A 23 60.21 -23.33 -13.70
CA MET A 23 59.54 -22.47 -14.68
C MET A 23 58.02 -22.52 -14.53
N VAL A 24 57.45 -23.70 -14.26
CA VAL A 24 56.00 -23.84 -13.99
C VAL A 24 55.63 -23.13 -12.69
N LEU A 25 56.38 -23.34 -11.61
CA LEU A 25 56.13 -22.67 -10.33
C LEU A 25 56.20 -21.15 -10.44
N LEU A 26 57.19 -20.61 -11.16
CA LEU A 26 57.33 -19.16 -11.37
C LEU A 26 56.12 -18.60 -12.14
N ARG A 27 55.63 -19.31 -13.16
CA ARG A 27 54.40 -18.93 -13.87
C ARG A 27 53.19 -18.95 -12.93
N THR A 28 53.02 -20.00 -12.14
CA THR A 28 51.94 -20.08 -11.15
C THR A 28 52.02 -18.94 -10.12
N PHE A 29 53.20 -18.62 -9.59
CA PHE A 29 53.36 -17.48 -8.68
C PHE A 29 53.04 -16.14 -9.35
N HIS A 30 53.41 -15.97 -10.62
CA HIS A 30 53.06 -14.78 -11.38
C HIS A 30 51.54 -14.64 -11.55
N GLU A 31 50.86 -15.72 -11.95
CA GLU A 31 49.40 -15.78 -12.08
C GLU A 31 48.67 -15.57 -10.75
N VAL A 32 49.18 -16.14 -9.65
CA VAL A 32 48.65 -15.92 -8.30
C VAL A 32 48.82 -14.46 -7.89
N ASN A 33 49.99 -13.86 -8.11
CA ASN A 33 50.23 -12.44 -7.80
C ASN A 33 49.30 -11.52 -8.60
N GLN A 34 49.11 -11.81 -9.89
CA GLN A 34 48.15 -11.10 -10.73
C GLN A 34 46.70 -11.30 -10.23
N SER A 35 46.33 -12.52 -9.83
CA SER A 35 45.00 -12.82 -9.30
C SER A 35 44.73 -12.06 -8.01
N VAL A 36 45.69 -12.00 -7.09
CA VAL A 36 45.59 -11.20 -5.85
C VAL A 36 45.44 -9.71 -6.17
N ALA A 37 46.19 -9.19 -7.15
CA ALA A 37 46.06 -7.80 -7.57
C ALA A 37 44.66 -7.50 -8.15
N VAL A 38 44.12 -8.39 -9.00
CA VAL A 38 42.76 -8.26 -9.55
C VAL A 38 41.70 -8.37 -8.45
N ILE A 39 41.80 -9.35 -7.55
CA ILE A 39 40.87 -9.50 -6.42
C ILE A 39 40.87 -8.24 -5.55
N ARG A 40 42.04 -7.69 -5.23
CA ARG A 40 42.16 -6.45 -4.46
C ARG A 40 41.45 -5.29 -5.19
N SER A 41 41.64 -5.18 -6.50
CA SER A 41 40.94 -4.16 -7.30
C SER A 41 39.43 -4.36 -7.29
N SER A 42 38.95 -5.60 -7.43
CA SER A 42 37.52 -5.91 -7.36
C SER A 42 36.93 -5.58 -6.00
N VAL A 43 37.65 -5.86 -4.91
CA VAL A 43 37.24 -5.48 -3.56
C VAL A 43 37.18 -3.96 -3.39
N ASP A 44 38.15 -3.20 -3.89
CA ASP A 44 38.10 -1.72 -3.85
C ASP A 44 36.87 -1.16 -4.59
N VAL A 45 36.61 -1.68 -5.80
CA VAL A 45 35.45 -1.28 -6.61
C VAL A 45 34.13 -1.69 -5.92
N LEU A 46 34.04 -2.91 -5.40
CA LEU A 46 32.87 -3.38 -4.67
C LEU A 46 32.62 -2.54 -3.41
N SER A 47 33.67 -2.21 -2.66
CA SER A 47 33.57 -1.35 -1.47
C SER A 47 33.02 0.03 -1.82
N LYS A 48 33.53 0.67 -2.88
CA LYS A 48 32.99 1.95 -3.36
C LYS A 48 31.54 1.83 -3.80
N GLN A 49 31.22 0.79 -4.55
CA GLN A 49 29.85 0.57 -5.03
C GLN A 49 28.88 0.25 -3.88
N VAL A 50 29.35 -0.42 -2.83
CA VAL A 50 28.58 -0.61 -1.58
C VAL A 50 28.42 0.71 -0.83
N GLU A 51 29.44 1.57 -0.77
CA GLU A 51 29.34 2.92 -0.21
C GLU A 51 28.31 3.77 -0.97
N ASP A 52 28.30 3.70 -2.30
CA ASP A 52 27.28 4.35 -3.14
C ASP A 52 25.87 3.78 -2.87
N ILE A 53 25.73 2.45 -2.73
CA ILE A 53 24.45 1.81 -2.38
C ILE A 53 23.98 2.26 -1.00
N LEU A 54 24.87 2.29 0.00
CA LEU A 54 24.55 2.76 1.34
C LEU A 54 24.18 4.25 1.35
N GLY A 55 24.86 5.06 0.56
CA GLY A 55 24.54 6.47 0.34
C GLY A 55 23.15 6.66 -0.28
N ASN A 56 22.87 5.96 -1.39
CA ASN A 56 21.56 5.97 -2.04
C ASN A 56 20.46 5.41 -1.13
N ALA A 57 20.74 4.37 -0.33
CA ALA A 57 19.79 3.84 0.63
C ALA A 57 19.48 4.85 1.73
N ASN A 58 20.49 5.60 2.21
CA ASN A 58 20.29 6.68 3.17
C ASN A 58 19.45 7.83 2.57
N GLU A 59 19.69 8.20 1.31
CA GLU A 59 18.88 9.18 0.58
C GLU A 59 17.43 8.69 0.37
N LEU A 60 17.25 7.42 -0.03
CA LEU A 60 15.94 6.80 -0.16
C LEU A 60 15.19 6.74 1.18
N LEU A 61 15.89 6.42 2.28
CA LEU A 61 15.28 6.41 3.61
C LEU A 61 14.88 7.82 4.05
N ASP A 62 15.67 8.85 3.73
CA ASP A 62 15.32 10.24 4.02
C ASP A 62 14.13 10.71 3.18
N ASP A 63 14.08 10.37 1.89
CA ASP A 63 12.96 10.68 1.00
C ASP A 63 11.67 9.95 1.44
N VAL A 64 11.77 8.68 1.83
CA VAL A 64 10.64 7.92 2.39
C VAL A 64 10.17 8.55 3.69
N ASN A 65 11.07 8.95 4.60
CA ASN A 65 10.70 9.61 5.84
C ASN A 65 9.95 10.93 5.58
N HIS A 66 10.44 11.75 4.64
CA HIS A 66 9.77 12.99 4.23
C HIS A 66 8.43 12.73 3.53
N LYS A 67 8.35 11.77 2.61
CA LYS A 67 7.10 11.43 1.92
C LYS A 67 6.06 10.86 2.87
N VAL A 68 6.43 9.98 3.80
CA VAL A 68 5.51 9.44 4.81
C VAL A 68 4.98 10.54 5.73
N ALA A 69 5.83 11.48 6.15
CA ALA A 69 5.37 12.64 6.93
C ALA A 69 4.32 13.48 6.19
N THR A 70 4.35 13.50 4.85
CA THR A 70 3.31 14.17 4.03
C THR A 70 2.07 13.31 3.74
N VAL A 71 2.11 12.00 4.05
CA VAL A 71 1.00 11.06 3.84
C VAL A 71 0.10 10.95 5.07
N ASP A 72 0.60 11.22 6.29
CA ASP A 72 -0.22 11.28 7.52
C ASP A 72 -1.48 12.15 7.41
N PRO A 73 -1.43 13.36 6.83
CA PRO A 73 -2.63 14.19 6.62
C PRO A 73 -3.62 13.58 5.63
N VAL A 74 -3.14 12.79 4.66
CA VAL A 74 -4.00 12.10 3.68
C VAL A 74 -4.76 10.96 4.35
N PHE A 75 -4.11 10.20 5.24
CA PHE A 75 -4.79 9.18 6.05
C PHE A 75 -5.81 9.80 7.00
N GLN A 76 -5.47 10.93 7.65
CA GLN A 76 -6.40 11.64 8.52
C GLN A 76 -7.60 12.19 7.73
N ALA A 77 -7.36 12.82 6.57
CA ALA A 77 -8.43 13.31 5.71
C ALA A 77 -9.33 12.17 5.20
N ALA A 78 -8.76 11.00 4.87
CA ALA A 78 -9.54 9.82 4.52
C ALA A 78 -10.38 9.31 5.70
N ALA A 79 -9.86 9.36 6.92
CA ALA A 79 -10.60 9.01 8.14
C ALA A 79 -11.76 10.00 8.40
N ASP A 80 -11.50 11.31 8.33
CA ASP A 80 -12.52 12.36 8.53
C ASP A 80 -13.61 12.29 7.45
N LEU A 81 -13.25 11.96 6.20
CA LEU A 81 -14.21 11.70 5.12
C LEU A 81 -14.99 10.41 5.35
N GLY A 82 -14.35 9.35 5.85
CA GLY A 82 -15.01 8.10 6.24
C GLY A 82 -16.06 8.32 7.33
N GLU A 83 -15.72 9.11 8.36
CA GLU A 83 -16.65 9.53 9.41
C GLU A 83 -17.79 10.36 8.81
N SER A 84 -17.48 11.33 7.93
CA SER A 84 -18.49 12.16 7.26
C SER A 84 -19.45 11.35 6.38
N VAL A 85 -18.98 10.32 5.67
CA VAL A 85 -19.81 9.42 4.85
C VAL A 85 -20.64 8.49 5.76
N SER A 86 -20.07 8.02 6.86
CA SER A 86 -20.79 7.24 7.88
C SER A 86 -21.92 8.05 8.50
N ASP A 87 -21.63 9.30 8.91
CA ASP A 87 -22.60 10.25 9.45
C ASP A 87 -23.68 10.60 8.43
N LEU A 88 -23.31 10.81 7.16
CA LEU A 88 -24.27 11.05 6.09
C LEU A 88 -25.17 9.83 5.85
N ASN A 89 -24.62 8.62 5.88
CA ASN A 89 -25.37 7.38 5.75
C ASN A 89 -26.35 7.20 6.92
N ASN A 90 -25.91 7.49 8.15
CA ASN A 90 -26.74 7.44 9.35
C ASN A 90 -27.85 8.51 9.29
N ALA A 91 -27.51 9.76 8.97
CA ALA A 91 -28.47 10.86 8.84
C ALA A 91 -29.50 10.60 7.73
N THR A 92 -29.08 10.04 6.59
CA THR A 92 -29.98 9.66 5.49
C THR A 92 -30.91 8.54 5.93
N ARG A 93 -30.39 7.49 6.59
CA ARG A 93 -31.21 6.38 7.09
C ARG A 93 -32.22 6.86 8.15
N ASP A 94 -31.79 7.72 9.06
CA ASP A 94 -32.65 8.31 10.08
C ASP A 94 -33.72 9.20 9.48
N LEU A 95 -33.37 10.05 8.50
CA LEU A 95 -34.32 10.88 7.78
C LEU A 95 -35.34 10.04 7.01
N THR A 96 -34.89 9.02 6.26
CA THR A 96 -35.78 8.09 5.58
C THR A 96 -36.70 7.37 6.57
N THR A 97 -36.19 6.96 7.73
CA THR A 97 -36.97 6.28 8.76
C THR A 97 -38.01 7.22 9.37
N ARG A 98 -37.65 8.47 9.67
CA ARG A 98 -38.56 9.52 10.16
C ARG A 98 -39.60 9.90 9.12
N VAL A 99 -39.22 10.17 7.87
CA VAL A 99 -40.17 10.47 6.77
C VAL A 99 -41.09 9.28 6.50
N THR A 100 -40.59 8.05 6.56
CA THR A 100 -41.42 6.87 6.35
C THR A 100 -42.39 6.65 7.51
N SER A 101 -41.94 6.80 8.76
CA SER A 101 -42.79 6.62 9.95
C SER A 101 -43.80 7.77 10.13
N THR A 102 -43.35 9.01 10.03
CA THR A 102 -44.20 10.21 10.03
C THR A 102 -45.12 10.23 8.81
N GLY A 103 -44.65 9.90 7.61
CA GLY A 103 -45.46 9.84 6.40
C GLY A 103 -46.51 8.73 6.43
N LYS A 104 -46.18 7.55 6.99
CA LYS A 104 -47.17 6.48 7.20
C LYS A 104 -48.23 6.88 8.21
N ASN A 105 -47.88 7.59 9.28
CA ASN A 105 -48.84 8.01 10.31
C ASN A 105 -49.64 9.26 9.89
N ALA A 106 -48.96 10.30 9.39
CA ALA A 106 -49.58 11.53 8.89
C ALA A 106 -50.40 11.31 7.62
N GLY A 107 -49.99 10.38 6.74
CA GLY A 107 -50.79 9.97 5.58
C GLY A 107 -52.09 9.27 6.01
N LYS A 108 -52.01 8.33 6.95
CA LYS A 108 -53.20 7.64 7.50
C LYS A 108 -54.12 8.60 8.26
N VAL A 109 -53.56 9.44 9.14
CA VAL A 109 -54.32 10.43 9.93
C VAL A 109 -54.89 11.53 9.03
N GLY A 110 -54.12 12.04 8.07
CA GLY A 110 -54.56 13.09 7.14
C GLY A 110 -55.68 12.62 6.21
N VAL A 111 -55.61 11.38 5.72
CA VAL A 111 -56.69 10.78 4.91
C VAL A 111 -57.92 10.50 5.77
N ALA A 112 -57.74 9.92 6.97
CA ALA A 112 -58.84 9.63 7.89
C ALA A 112 -59.56 10.91 8.36
N THR A 113 -58.82 11.96 8.69
CA THR A 113 -59.39 13.24 9.15
C THR A 113 -60.06 14.02 8.02
N LYS A 114 -59.49 14.03 6.81
CA LYS A 114 -60.17 14.61 5.63
C LYS A 114 -61.45 13.86 5.30
N ALA A 115 -61.43 12.54 5.33
CA ALA A 115 -62.63 11.72 5.12
C ALA A 115 -63.68 12.00 6.20
N ALA A 116 -63.30 11.97 7.47
CA ALA A 116 -64.18 12.26 8.60
C ALA A 116 -64.80 13.67 8.51
N ASN A 117 -64.02 14.69 8.19
CA ASN A 117 -64.52 16.06 8.02
C ASN A 117 -65.47 16.18 6.82
N SER A 118 -65.18 15.52 5.70
CA SER A 118 -66.08 15.50 4.55
C SER A 118 -67.43 14.87 4.90
N VAL A 119 -67.43 13.71 5.59
CA VAL A 119 -68.66 13.03 6.01
C VAL A 119 -69.44 13.88 7.01
N TYR A 120 -68.76 14.48 7.98
CA TYR A 120 -69.39 15.35 8.98
C TYR A 120 -70.04 16.59 8.34
N LYS A 121 -69.36 17.24 7.39
CA LYS A 121 -69.85 18.42 6.68
C LYS A 121 -71.06 18.09 5.81
N MET A 122 -71.07 16.92 5.17
CA MET A 122 -72.20 16.42 4.37
C MET A 122 -73.44 16.16 5.24
N TYR A 123 -73.28 15.50 6.40
CA TYR A 123 -74.37 15.19 7.31
C TYR A 123 -74.99 16.43 7.96
N ARG A 124 -74.16 17.39 8.38
CA ARG A 124 -74.63 18.66 8.97
C ARG A 124 -75.46 19.48 7.97
N ASN A 125 -75.09 19.45 6.68
CA ASN A 125 -75.80 20.23 5.65
C ASN A 125 -77.20 19.69 5.31
N HIS A 126 -77.51 18.45 5.71
CA HIS A 126 -78.85 17.88 5.58
C HIS A 126 -79.76 18.18 6.78
N GLN A 127 -79.20 18.57 7.94
CA GLN A 127 -80.01 19.01 9.09
C GLN A 127 -80.35 20.50 9.04
N THR A 128 -79.51 21.35 8.44
CA THR A 128 -79.79 22.78 8.27
C THR A 128 -80.88 23.10 7.25
N LYS A 129 -81.27 22.14 6.40
CA LYS A 129 -82.41 22.28 5.47
C LYS A 129 -83.79 22.03 6.08
N LYS A 130 -83.89 21.62 7.36
CA LYS A 130 -85.20 21.43 8.05
C LYS A 130 -85.63 22.60 8.94
N GLN A 131 -84.84 23.68 9.05
CA GLN A 131 -85.13 24.82 9.94
C GLN A 131 -85.49 26.13 9.23
N SER A 132 -85.63 26.14 7.90
CA SER A 132 -86.02 27.31 7.10
C SER A 132 -87.39 27.17 6.42
N ARG A 133 -88.35 26.48 7.08
CA ARG A 133 -89.75 26.35 6.61
C ARG A 133 -90.82 26.89 7.57
N THR A 134 -90.44 27.72 8.54
CA THR A 134 -91.39 28.37 9.47
C THR A 134 -91.00 29.81 9.81
N THR A 135 -90.66 30.65 8.83
CA THR A 135 -90.77 32.11 8.99
C THR A 135 -90.80 32.79 7.62
N ASN A 136 -91.95 32.78 6.94
CA ASN A 136 -92.40 34.01 6.30
C ASN A 136 -93.92 34.01 6.21
N LYS A 137 -94.47 35.17 6.54
CA LYS A 137 -95.89 35.51 6.68
C LYS A 137 -96.48 35.86 5.33
#